data_AF-A0A4P7A334-F1
#
_entry.id   AF-A0A4P7A334-F1
#
_cell.length_a   1.000
_cell.length_b   1.000
_cell.length_c   1.000
_cell.angle_alpha   90.00
_cell.angle_beta   90.00
_cell.angle_gamma   90.00
#
_symmetry.space_group_name_H-M   'P 1'
#
loop_
_entity.id
_entity.type
_entity.pdbx_description
1 polymer ?
#
loop_
_entity_poly.entity_id
_entity_poly.type
_entity_poly.pdbx_seq_one_letter_code
_entity_poly.pdbx_strand_id
1 'polypeptide(L)'
;MANESTVLEVVLSNVVKLPGVKVDRREFLAKSFSKHLSPDELAELIEKGSGQANIDKQILNKIAKKVISDRTMQSSSLSFATGIPGGLAMAATIPADTVQFFAMALRLSQELG
;
A
#
# COMPACT_ATOMS: atom_id res chain seq x y z
N MET A 1 33.40 1.62 0.82
CA MET A 1 32.33 1.54 -0.19
C MET A 1 31.20 0.73 0.43
N ALA A 2 30.17 1.41 0.98
CA ALA A 2 29.00 0.70 1.49
C ALA A 2 28.30 0.05 0.29
N ASN A 3 28.05 -1.25 0.35
CA ASN A 3 27.43 -2.01 -0.72
C ASN A 3 25.96 -1.56 -0.83
N GLU A 4 25.54 -1.03 -1.99
CA GLU A 4 24.19 -0.50 -2.19
C GLU A 4 23.09 -1.54 -1.92
N SER A 5 23.37 -2.82 -2.18
CA SER A 5 22.46 -3.94 -1.86
C SER A 5 22.15 -4.04 -0.36
N THR A 6 23.13 -3.79 0.50
CA THR A 6 22.96 -3.86 1.96
C THR A 6 22.11 -2.70 2.48
N VAL A 7 22.21 -1.52 1.86
CA VAL A 7 21.38 -0.36 2.23
C VAL A 7 19.92 -0.62 1.89
N LEU A 8 19.63 -1.13 0.69
CA LEU A 8 18.27 -1.45 0.27
C LEU A 8 17.62 -2.53 1.17
N GLU A 9 18.35 -3.58 1.51
CA GLU A 9 17.87 -4.62 2.44
C GLU A 9 17.53 -4.05 3.83
N VAL A 10 18.35 -3.13 4.34
CA VAL A 10 18.10 -2.42 5.60
C VAL A 10 16.86 -1.53 5.48
N VAL A 11 16.66 -0.83 4.36
CA VAL A 11 15.44 -0.04 4.13
C VAL A 11 14.20 -0.93 4.13
N LEU A 12 14.19 -1.96 3.29
CA LEU A 12 13.02 -2.83 3.12
C LEU A 12 12.67 -3.57 4.42
N SER A 13 13.68 -4.08 5.14
CA SER A 13 13.47 -4.77 6.41
C SER A 13 12.93 -3.87 7.53
N ASN A 14 13.27 -2.58 7.50
CA ASN A 14 12.69 -1.58 8.42
C ASN A 14 11.28 -1.16 7.98
N VAL A 15 11.08 -0.93 6.68
CA VAL A 15 9.79 -0.49 6.12
C VAL A 15 8.69 -1.52 6.37
N VAL A 16 8.95 -2.82 6.16
CA VAL A 16 7.95 -3.89 6.37
C VAL A 16 7.47 -3.97 7.83
N LYS A 17 8.30 -3.52 8.78
CA LYS A 17 7.97 -3.50 10.22
C LYS A 17 7.15 -2.28 10.63
N LEU A 18 7.03 -1.26 9.77
CA LEU A 18 6.29 -0.05 10.10
C LEU A 18 4.78 -0.32 10.20
N PRO A 19 4.10 0.25 11.21
CA PRO A 19 2.66 0.13 11.34
C PRO A 19 1.97 0.73 10.11
N GLY A 20 1.03 -0.02 9.54
CA GLY A 20 0.29 0.40 8.35
C GLY A 20 0.94 0.07 7.00
N VAL A 21 2.13 -0.56 6.95
CA VAL A 21 2.71 -1.07 5.69
C VAL A 21 2.16 -2.45 5.34
N LYS A 22 2.03 -3.32 6.35
CA LYS A 22 1.41 -4.64 6.17
C LYS A 22 -0.09 -4.49 5.98
N VAL A 23 -0.63 -5.13 4.95
CA VAL A 23 -2.07 -5.10 4.63
C VAL A 23 -2.71 -6.38 5.15
N ASP A 24 -3.77 -6.25 5.95
CA ASP A 24 -4.70 -7.36 6.15
C ASP A 24 -5.54 -7.50 4.88
N ARG A 25 -5.20 -8.50 4.06
CA ARG A 25 -5.83 -8.70 2.76
C ARG A 25 -7.34 -8.99 2.90
N ARG A 26 -7.77 -9.70 3.94
CA ARG A 26 -9.19 -10.03 4.12
C ARG A 26 -9.98 -8.80 4.49
N GLU A 27 -9.48 -8.01 5.44
CA GLU A 27 -10.09 -6.75 5.84
C GLU A 27 -10.13 -5.75 4.67
N PHE A 28 -9.03 -5.65 3.91
CA PHE A 28 -8.95 -4.79 2.73
C PHE A 28 -9.96 -5.18 1.66
N LEU A 29 -10.06 -6.46 1.31
CA LEU A 29 -11.03 -6.96 0.32
C LEU A 29 -12.46 -6.74 0.81
N ALA A 30 -12.76 -7.10 2.07
CA ALA A 30 -14.07 -6.86 2.68
C ALA A 30 -14.47 -5.38 2.58
N LYS A 31 -13.58 -4.46 2.98
CA LYS A 31 -13.86 -3.02 2.96
C LYS A 31 -14.01 -2.46 1.54
N SER A 32 -13.18 -2.92 0.60
CA SER A 32 -13.13 -2.38 -0.76
C SER A 32 -14.29 -2.87 -1.63
N PHE A 33 -14.75 -4.11 -1.41
CA PHE A 33 -15.70 -4.80 -2.27
C PHE A 33 -17.10 -5.01 -1.66
N SER A 34 -17.27 -4.90 -0.33
CA SER A 34 -18.58 -5.10 0.33
C SER A 34 -19.74 -4.25 -0.20
N LYS A 35 -19.45 -3.08 -0.79
CA LYS A 35 -20.49 -2.21 -1.40
C LYS A 35 -20.79 -2.53 -2.86
N HIS A 36 -20.01 -3.43 -3.47
CA HIS A 36 -20.02 -3.69 -4.91
C HIS A 36 -20.30 -5.16 -5.24
N LEU A 37 -20.17 -6.08 -4.27
CA LEU A 37 -20.36 -7.52 -4.43
C LEU A 37 -21.41 -8.04 -3.45
N SER A 38 -22.09 -9.13 -3.83
CA SER A 38 -22.92 -9.91 -2.91
C SER A 38 -22.07 -10.61 -1.84
N PRO A 39 -22.67 -11.04 -0.70
CA PRO A 39 -21.94 -11.76 0.35
C PRO A 39 -21.21 -13.01 -0.15
N ASP A 40 -21.81 -13.75 -1.09
CA ASP A 40 -21.25 -14.98 -1.63
C ASP A 40 -20.04 -14.71 -2.55
N GLU A 41 -20.16 -13.70 -3.43
CA GLU A 41 -19.04 -13.24 -4.28
C GLU A 41 -17.91 -12.65 -3.44
N LEU A 42 -18.22 -11.96 -2.35
CA LEU A 42 -17.22 -11.41 -1.44
C LEU A 42 -16.49 -12.51 -0.67
N ALA A 43 -17.21 -13.54 -0.20
CA ALA A 43 -16.61 -14.71 0.43
C ALA A 43 -15.69 -15.44 -0.55
N GLU A 44 -16.14 -15.64 -1.79
CA GLU A 44 -15.33 -16.24 -2.84
C GLU A 44 -14.07 -15.41 -3.16
N LEU A 45 -14.18 -14.07 -3.21
CA LEU A 45 -13.04 -13.17 -3.40
C LEU A 45 -12.02 -13.28 -2.27
N ILE A 46 -12.48 -13.35 -1.03
CA ILE A 46 -11.63 -13.43 0.15
C ILE A 46 -10.90 -14.79 0.21
N GLU A 47 -11.57 -15.88 -0.17
CA GLU A 47 -10.96 -17.22 -0.16
C GLU A 47 -10.07 -17.51 -1.37
N LYS A 48 -10.54 -17.23 -2.59
CA LYS A 48 -9.85 -17.60 -3.83
C LYS A 48 -8.94 -16.48 -4.37
N GLY A 49 -9.16 -15.25 -3.94
CA GLY A 49 -8.46 -14.08 -4.46
C GLY A 49 -8.98 -13.59 -5.82
N SER A 50 -8.60 -12.37 -6.18
CA SER A 50 -9.08 -11.65 -7.37
C SER A 50 -8.76 -12.32 -8.71
N GLY A 51 -7.75 -13.19 -8.77
CA GLY A 51 -7.38 -13.91 -9.99
C GLY A 51 -8.23 -15.16 -10.28
N GLN A 52 -8.94 -15.70 -9.28
CA GLN A 52 -9.68 -16.97 -9.37
C GLN A 52 -11.16 -16.82 -9.01
N ALA A 53 -11.55 -15.71 -8.36
CA ALA A 53 -12.94 -15.38 -8.09
C ALA A 53 -13.69 -15.02 -9.38
N ASN A 54 -14.93 -15.48 -9.51
CA ASN A 54 -15.77 -15.23 -10.69
C ASN A 54 -16.41 -13.83 -10.64
N ILE A 55 -15.58 -12.79 -10.62
CA ILE A 55 -16.01 -11.39 -10.51
C ILE A 55 -15.78 -10.66 -11.83
N ASP A 56 -16.71 -9.76 -12.17
CA ASP A 56 -16.57 -8.89 -13.33
C ASP A 56 -15.26 -8.08 -13.25
N LYS A 57 -14.41 -8.24 -14.27
CA LYS A 57 -13.14 -7.53 -14.42
C LYS A 57 -13.32 -6.01 -14.43
N GLN A 58 -14.47 -5.48 -14.84
CA GLN A 58 -14.76 -4.06 -14.78
C GLN A 58 -14.87 -3.56 -13.33
N ILE A 59 -15.47 -4.34 -12.43
CA ILE A 59 -15.57 -4.02 -11.00
C ILE A 59 -14.18 -4.03 -10.36
N LEU A 60 -13.38 -5.07 -10.63
CA LEU A 60 -11.99 -5.17 -10.18
C LEU A 60 -11.16 -3.95 -10.63
N ASN A 61 -11.22 -3.60 -11.92
CA ASN A 61 -10.49 -2.46 -12.46
C ASN A 61 -10.95 -1.12 -11.87
N LYS A 62 -12.25 -0.94 -11.64
CA LYS A 62 -12.80 0.27 -11.04
C LYS A 62 -12.30 0.46 -9.61
N ILE A 63 -12.30 -0.61 -8.81
CA ILE A 63 -11.83 -0.57 -7.43
C ILE A 63 -10.31 -0.38 -7.38
N ALA A 64 -9.54 -1.06 -8.24
CA ALA A 64 -8.09 -0.85 -8.34
C ALA A 64 -7.74 0.60 -8.67
N LYS A 65 -8.41 1.21 -9.67
CA LYS A 65 -8.23 2.63 -10.01
C LYS A 65 -8.58 3.55 -8.84
N LYS A 66 -9.65 3.24 -8.09
CA LYS A 66 -10.02 4.00 -6.89
C LYS A 66 -8.94 3.92 -5.81
N VAL A 67 -8.43 2.73 -5.51
CA VAL A 67 -7.37 2.52 -4.53
C VAL A 67 -6.11 3.30 -4.90
N ILE A 68 -5.67 3.22 -6.17
CA ILE A 68 -4.53 3.99 -6.68
C ILE A 68 -4.76 5.49 -6.53
N SER A 69 -5.94 5.98 -6.92
CA SER A 69 -6.28 7.41 -6.82
C SER A 69 -6.28 7.89 -5.37
N ASP A 70 -6.95 7.16 -4.47
CA ASP A 70 -7.06 7.52 -3.05
C ASP A 70 -5.66 7.57 -2.39
N ARG A 71 -4.79 6.60 -2.71
CA ARG A 71 -3.39 6.56 -2.23
C ARG A 71 -2.53 7.68 -2.83
N THR A 72 -2.72 8.00 -4.10
CA THR A 72 -2.02 9.11 -4.76
C THR A 72 -2.40 10.44 -4.10
N MET A 73 -3.69 10.68 -3.86
CA MET A 73 -4.18 11.88 -3.15
C MET A 73 -3.66 11.95 -1.71
N GLN A 74 -3.61 10.81 -1.01
CA GLN A 74 -3.03 10.73 0.33
C GLN A 74 -1.54 11.08 0.32
N SER A 75 -0.78 10.56 -0.64
CA SER A 75 0.64 10.90 -0.79
C SER A 75 0.83 12.39 -1.07
N SER A 76 0.05 12.96 -1.99
CA SER A 76 0.16 14.37 -2.35
C SER A 76 -0.15 15.30 -1.17
N SER A 77 -1.16 14.97 -0.35
CA SER A 77 -1.50 15.74 0.85
C SER A 77 -0.45 15.60 1.96
N LEU A 78 0.15 14.42 2.13
CA LEU A 78 1.24 14.21 3.08
C LEU A 78 2.52 14.96 2.66
N SER A 79 2.87 14.92 1.36
CA SER A 79 3.98 15.70 0.80
C SER A 79 3.79 17.22 0.94
N PHE A 80 2.55 17.70 0.93
CA PHE A 80 2.24 19.11 1.20
C PHE A 80 2.44 19.46 2.69
N ALA A 81 2.07 18.57 3.61
CA ALA A 81 2.27 18.77 5.05
C ALA A 81 3.76 18.74 5.47
N THR A 82 4.59 17.98 4.76
CA THR A 82 6.06 17.96 4.94
C THR A 82 6.78 19.08 4.17
N GLY A 83 6.04 19.92 3.42
CA GLY A 83 6.57 21.03 2.63
C GLY A 83 7.03 22.26 3.42
N ILE A 84 6.98 22.23 4.76
CA ILE A 84 7.58 23.27 5.62
C ILE A 84 8.96 22.76 6.10
N PRO A 85 10.06 23.49 5.82
CA PRO A 85 11.40 23.06 6.16
C PRO A 85 11.59 23.11 7.68
N GLY A 86 11.69 21.95 8.34
CA GLY A 86 12.07 21.87 9.76
C GLY A 86 11.31 20.90 10.67
N GLY A 87 10.68 19.84 10.15
CA GLY A 87 10.02 18.83 10.99
C GLY A 87 10.87 17.57 11.18
N LEU A 88 11.49 17.42 12.36
CA LEU A 88 12.22 16.23 12.83
C LEU A 88 13.55 15.94 12.11
N ALA A 89 14.58 16.70 12.49
CA ALA A 89 15.92 16.12 12.58
C ALA A 89 15.82 14.75 13.29
N MET A 90 16.50 13.71 12.75
CA MET A 90 16.95 12.45 13.39
C MET A 90 16.65 11.19 12.55
N ALA A 91 17.44 10.96 11.49
CA ALA A 91 17.88 9.61 11.11
C ALA A 91 19.18 9.73 10.31
N ALA A 92 20.31 9.39 10.92
CA ALA A 92 21.55 9.24 10.19
C ALA A 92 21.36 8.21 9.07
N THR A 93 21.93 8.51 7.90
CA THR A 93 22.14 7.63 6.74
C THR A 93 20.98 7.23 5.82
N ILE A 94 19.68 7.39 6.12
CA ILE A 94 18.60 7.14 5.11
C ILE A 94 17.51 8.23 5.17
N PRO A 95 17.21 8.92 4.04
CA PRO A 95 16.14 9.92 3.98
C PRO A 95 14.76 9.33 4.29
N ALA A 96 13.97 10.04 5.09
CA ALA A 96 12.59 9.65 5.42
C ALA A 96 11.72 9.46 4.17
N ASP A 97 11.97 10.26 3.12
CA ASP A 97 11.27 10.17 1.83
C ASP A 97 11.40 8.79 1.17
N THR A 98 12.58 8.17 1.28
CA THR A 98 12.84 6.83 0.73
C THR A 98 12.05 5.78 1.49
N VAL A 99 12.04 5.86 2.82
CA VAL A 99 11.25 4.96 3.69
C VAL A 99 9.76 5.11 3.38
N GLN A 100 9.26 6.35 3.27
CA GLN A 100 7.86 6.64 2.97
C GLN A 100 7.46 6.16 1.57
N PHE A 101 8.33 6.32 0.57
CA PHE A 101 8.11 5.80 -0.78
C PHE A 101 7.95 4.27 -0.78
N PHE A 102 8.91 3.55 -0.18
CA PHE A 102 8.85 2.08 -0.13
C PHE A 102 7.70 1.58 0.74
N ALA A 103 7.37 2.28 1.83
CA ALA A 103 6.21 1.95 2.66
C ALA A 103 4.92 1.98 1.85
N MET A 104 4.73 3.04 1.06
CA MET A 104 3.54 3.18 0.22
C MET A 104 3.54 2.17 -0.95
N ALA A 105 4.69 1.96 -1.60
CA ALA A 105 4.83 1.01 -2.70
C ALA A 105 4.54 -0.43 -2.25
N LEU A 106 5.10 -0.86 -1.12
CA LEU A 106 4.89 -2.20 -0.56
C LEU A 106 3.45 -2.40 -0.10
N ARG A 107 2.83 -1.38 0.50
CA ARG A 107 1.42 -1.44 0.89
C ARG A 107 0.52 -1.56 -0.35
N LEU A 108 0.75 -0.73 -1.37
CA LEU A 108 -0.04 -0.74 -2.61
C LEU A 108 0.12 -2.07 -3.35
N SER A 109 1.33 -2.64 -3.38
CA SER A 109 1.56 -3.95 -3.98
C SER A 109 0.78 -5.07 -3.28
N GLN A 110 0.62 -5.01 -1.96
CA GLN A 110 -0.20 -5.97 -1.21
C GLN A 110 -1.71 -5.73 -1.40
N GLU A 111 -2.14 -4.50 -1.69
CA GLU A 111 -3.53 -4.15 -2.01
C GLU A 111 -3.92 -4.59 -3.43
N LEU A 112 -2.96 -4.61 -4.38
CA LEU A 112 -3.23 -4.89 -5.80
C LEU A 112 -2.87 -6.30 -6.26
N GLY A 113 -1.83 -6.93 -5.68
CA GLY A 113 -1.49 -8.33 -5.95
C GLY A 113 -2.50 -9.25 -5.30
#